data_AF-A0A962R7R5-F1
#
_entry.id   AF-A0A962R7R5-F1
#
_cell.length_a   1.000
_cell.length_b   1.000
_cell.length_c   1.000
_cell.angle_alpha   90.00
_cell.angle_beta   90.00
_cell.angle_gamma   90.00
#
_symmetry.space_group_name_H-M   'P 1'
#
loop_
_entity.id
_entity.type
_entity.pdbx_description
1 polymer ?
#
loop_
_entity_poly.entity_id
_entity_poly.type
_entity_poly.pdbx_seq_one_letter_code
_entity_poly.pdbx_strand_id
1 'polypeptide(L)'
;MRVLIRSFFKLIRLLVTPFLLLWEKLGSRPQVRREPAAQQALDVLTANMCLYQFKTCPFCVKTRIHIKRLALNIRTKDAQHDAQARSELQVGGGKVQVPCLRIKGEEGDVWLYESDALIAHLDTLAG
;
A
#
# COMPACT_ATOMS: atom_id res chain seq x y z
N MET A 1 -8.89 13.32 -32.62
CA MET A 1 -8.89 13.79 -31.21
C MET A 1 -8.51 12.72 -30.18
N ARG A 2 -9.10 11.51 -30.19
CA ARG A 2 -8.79 10.45 -29.20
C ARG A 2 -7.32 9.98 -29.13
N VAL A 3 -6.59 9.98 -30.26
CA VAL A 3 -5.18 9.55 -30.33
C VAL A 3 -4.24 10.59 -29.73
N LEU A 4 -4.42 11.88 -30.06
CA LEU A 4 -3.66 13.00 -29.50
C LEU A 4 -3.78 13.07 -27.97
N ILE A 5 -5.01 12.92 -27.45
CA ILE A 5 -5.26 12.90 -25.99
C ILE A 5 -4.60 11.68 -25.33
N ARG A 6 -4.67 10.49 -25.95
CA ARG A 6 -4.00 9.28 -25.46
C ARG A 6 -2.47 9.43 -25.44
N SER A 7 -1.89 10.02 -26.48
CA SER A 7 -0.45 10.27 -26.56
C SER A 7 0.02 11.30 -25.53
N PHE A 8 -0.77 12.35 -25.30
CA PHE A 8 -0.53 13.34 -24.27
C PHE A 8 -0.52 12.72 -22.87
N PHE A 9 -1.54 11.93 -22.51
CA PHE A 9 -1.56 11.21 -21.23
C PHE A 9 -0.45 10.17 -21.09
N LYS A 10 -0.01 9.53 -22.19
CA LYS A 10 1.17 8.65 -22.18
C LYS A 10 2.44 9.41 -21.84
N LEU A 11 2.67 10.57 -22.45
CA LEU A 11 3.82 11.43 -22.18
C LEU A 11 3.82 11.94 -20.73
N ILE A 12 2.66 12.40 -20.24
CA ILE A 12 2.51 12.80 -18.84
C ILE A 12 2.86 11.64 -17.90
N ARG A 13 2.34 10.43 -18.16
CA ARG A 13 2.64 9.27 -17.33
C ARG A 13 4.13 8.94 -17.31
N LEU A 14 4.80 9.13 -18.44
CA LEU A 14 6.24 8.90 -18.60
C LEU A 14 7.09 9.86 -17.75
N LEU A 15 6.60 11.09 -17.51
CA LEU A 15 7.29 12.09 -16.67
C LEU A 15 6.83 12.07 -15.20
N VAL A 16 5.53 11.92 -14.94
CA VAL A 16 4.96 11.98 -13.57
C VAL A 16 5.25 10.71 -12.77
N THR A 17 5.24 9.54 -13.41
CA THR A 17 5.52 8.27 -12.72
C THR A 17 6.91 8.23 -12.09
N PRO A 18 8.02 8.50 -12.81
CA PRO A 18 9.34 8.49 -12.19
C PRO A 18 9.48 9.58 -11.11
N PHE A 19 8.83 10.73 -11.28
CA PHE A 19 8.83 11.79 -10.27
C PHE A 19 8.13 11.34 -8.97
N LEU A 20 6.93 10.72 -9.05
CA LEU A 20 6.22 10.20 -7.88
C LEU A 20 7.00 9.11 -7.15
N LEU A 21 7.63 8.18 -7.89
CA LEU A 21 8.44 7.11 -7.30
C LEU A 21 9.74 7.65 -6.69
N LEU A 22 10.34 8.68 -7.29
CA LEU A 22 11.50 9.36 -6.72
C LEU A 22 11.12 10.10 -5.43
N TRP A 23 9.95 10.75 -5.40
CA TRP A 23 9.43 11.40 -4.21
C TRP A 23 9.18 10.40 -3.07
N GLU A 24 8.67 9.20 -3.36
CA GLU A 24 8.53 8.13 -2.36
C GLU A 24 9.87 7.78 -1.72
N LYS A 25 10.92 7.69 -2.54
CA LYS A 25 12.27 7.35 -2.09
C LYS A 25 12.89 8.47 -1.24
N LEU A 26 12.71 9.74 -1.63
CA LEU A 26 13.27 10.90 -0.96
C LEU A 26 12.45 11.36 0.27
N GLY A 27 11.13 11.20 0.23
CA GLY A 27 10.20 11.61 1.30
C GLY A 27 10.07 10.60 2.45
N SER A 28 10.74 9.45 2.37
CA SER A 28 10.76 8.47 3.44
C SER A 28 11.54 9.01 4.65
N ARG A 29 10.83 9.43 5.70
CA ARG A 29 11.41 9.79 7.01
C ARG A 29 12.13 8.59 7.65
N PRO A 30 13.08 8.81 8.59
CA PRO A 30 13.70 7.73 9.34
C PRO A 30 12.64 6.87 10.04
N GLN A 31 12.90 5.57 10.09
CA GLN A 31 11.99 4.60 10.69
C GLN A 31 11.97 4.75 12.22
N VAL A 32 10.81 4.49 12.83
CA VAL A 32 10.68 4.41 14.28
C VAL A 32 11.60 3.28 14.78
N ARG A 33 12.47 3.60 15.74
CA ARG A 33 13.32 2.60 16.41
C ARG A 33 12.61 2.08 17.65
N ARG A 34 12.59 0.76 17.81
CA ARG A 34 11.99 0.06 18.95
C ARG A 34 12.99 -0.95 19.52
N GLU A 35 12.75 -1.38 20.75
CA GLU A 35 13.46 -2.52 21.33
C GLU A 35 13.22 -3.78 20.47
N PRO A 36 14.23 -4.68 20.34
CA PRO A 36 14.15 -5.83 19.45
C PRO A 36 12.92 -6.72 19.70
N ALA A 37 12.56 -6.95 20.96
CA ALA A 37 11.41 -7.78 21.32
C ALA A 37 10.07 -7.15 20.87
N ALA A 38 9.92 -5.84 21.02
CA ALA A 38 8.72 -5.11 20.59
C ALA A 38 8.60 -5.10 19.05
N GLN A 39 9.72 -4.93 18.35
CA GLN A 39 9.74 -4.99 16.89
C GLN A 39 9.38 -6.39 16.39
N GLN A 40 9.90 -7.44 17.02
CA GLN A 40 9.61 -8.82 16.63
C GLN A 40 8.13 -9.18 16.83
N ALA A 41 7.50 -8.70 17.90
CA ALA A 41 6.06 -8.85 18.11
C ALA A 41 5.25 -8.19 16.98
N LEU A 42 5.61 -6.95 16.60
CA LEU A 42 4.97 -6.26 15.48
C LEU A 42 5.21 -6.95 14.13
N ASP A 43 6.41 -7.46 13.89
CA ASP A 43 6.73 -8.17 12.66
C ASP A 43 5.90 -9.44 12.50
N VAL A 44 5.67 -10.18 13.59
CA VAL A 44 4.80 -11.37 13.60
C VAL A 44 3.34 -10.99 13.33
N LEU A 45 2.85 -9.93 13.98
CA LEU A 45 1.48 -9.45 13.79
C LEU A 45 1.24 -8.96 12.35
N THR A 46 2.20 -8.22 11.81
CA THR A 46 2.09 -7.60 10.49
C THR A 46 2.45 -8.54 9.34
N ALA A 47 3.14 -9.65 9.59
CA ALA A 47 3.45 -10.67 8.59
C ALA A 47 2.20 -11.29 7.94
N ASN A 48 1.07 -11.29 8.65
CA ASN A 48 -0.23 -11.76 8.17
C ASN A 48 -1.02 -10.70 7.40
N MET A 49 -0.46 -9.51 7.23
CA MET A 49 -1.09 -8.41 6.50
C MET A 49 -0.56 -8.27 5.07
N CYS A 50 -1.43 -7.84 4.17
CA CYS A 50 -1.11 -7.62 2.76
C CYS A 50 -1.77 -6.34 2.24
N LEU A 51 -0.96 -5.39 1.78
CA LEU A 51 -1.41 -4.16 1.13
C LEU A 51 -1.58 -4.40 -0.38
N TYR A 52 -2.81 -4.31 -0.86
CA TYR A 52 -3.13 -4.20 -2.27
C TYR A 52 -3.04 -2.75 -2.71
N GLN A 53 -2.30 -2.53 -3.79
CA GLN A 53 -1.95 -1.20 -4.25
C GLN A 53 -1.84 -1.12 -5.77
N PHE A 54 -1.81 0.12 -6.27
CA PHE A 54 -1.23 0.43 -7.56
C PHE A 54 0.07 1.20 -7.32
N LYS A 55 1.16 0.82 -8.01
CA LYS A 55 2.48 1.45 -7.84
C LYS A 55 2.44 2.97 -8.03
N THR A 56 1.62 3.42 -8.97
CA THR A 56 1.51 4.83 -9.39
C THR A 56 0.41 5.63 -8.69
N CYS A 57 -0.31 5.03 -7.73
CA CYS A 57 -1.37 5.73 -7.00
C CYS A 57 -0.79 6.58 -5.86
N PRO A 58 -1.10 7.90 -5.78
CA PRO A 58 -0.57 8.78 -4.74
C PRO A 58 -1.00 8.36 -3.33
N PHE A 59 -2.23 7.86 -3.17
CA PHE A 59 -2.71 7.34 -1.88
C PHE A 59 -1.97 6.07 -1.46
N CYS A 60 -1.65 5.18 -2.42
CA CYS A 60 -0.84 4.00 -2.14
C CYS A 60 0.60 4.38 -1.76
N VAL A 61 1.19 5.37 -2.46
CA VAL A 61 2.51 5.92 -2.10
C VAL A 61 2.49 6.47 -0.67
N LYS A 62 1.47 7.26 -0.30
CA LYS A 62 1.28 7.79 1.06
C LYS A 62 1.26 6.66 2.10
N THR A 63 0.46 5.62 1.88
CA THR A 63 0.37 4.47 2.79
C THR A 63 1.69 3.69 2.88
N ARG A 64 2.40 3.47 1.77
CA ARG A 64 3.72 2.78 1.77
C ARG A 64 4.77 3.54 2.58
N ILE A 65 4.85 4.86 2.39
CA ILE A 65 5.76 5.71 3.17
C ILE A 65 5.46 5.58 4.66
N HIS A 66 4.17 5.53 5.03
CA HIS A 66 3.73 5.38 6.41
C HIS A 66 4.08 4.01 7.02
N ILE A 67 3.81 2.92 6.30
CA ILE A 67 4.21 1.55 6.67
C ILE A 67 5.72 1.48 6.91
N LYS A 68 6.50 2.05 5.99
CA LYS A 68 7.96 2.08 6.10
C LYS A 68 8.42 2.91 7.31
N ARG A 69 7.79 4.06 7.56
CA ARG A 69 8.06 4.92 8.74
C ARG A 69 7.83 4.16 10.04
N LEU A 70 6.76 3.38 10.12
CA LEU A 70 6.43 2.57 11.30
C LEU A 70 7.25 1.28 11.41
N ALA A 71 8.15 1.00 10.45
CA ALA A 71 8.93 -0.24 10.38
C ALA A 71 8.07 -1.50 10.41
N LEU A 72 6.93 -1.52 9.72
CA LEU A 72 6.02 -2.66 9.72
C LEU A 72 6.35 -3.64 8.58
N ASN A 73 6.32 -4.94 8.88
CA ASN A 73 6.59 -6.01 7.93
C ASN A 73 5.33 -6.42 7.15
N ILE A 74 4.82 -5.52 6.30
CA ILE A 74 3.59 -5.74 5.53
C ILE A 74 3.94 -6.06 4.07
N ARG A 75 3.39 -7.16 3.54
CA ARG A 75 3.57 -7.53 2.12
C ARG A 75 2.77 -6.61 1.21
N THR A 76 3.25 -6.34 0.00
CA THR A 76 2.52 -5.52 -0.98
C THR A 76 2.23 -6.31 -2.26
N LYS A 77 1.01 -6.20 -2.80
CA LYS A 77 0.60 -6.76 -4.09
C LYS A 77 0.13 -5.67 -5.05
N ASP A 78 0.57 -5.71 -6.31
CA ASP A 78 0.23 -4.72 -7.33
C ASP A 78 -0.97 -5.16 -8.17
N ALA A 79 -2.18 -4.81 -7.73
CA ALA A 79 -3.43 -5.17 -8.41
C ALA A 79 -3.64 -4.46 -9.77
N GLN A 80 -2.70 -3.59 -10.19
CA GLN A 80 -2.72 -2.98 -11.52
C GLN A 80 -2.16 -3.90 -12.60
N HIS A 81 -1.11 -4.67 -12.26
CA HIS A 81 -0.36 -5.49 -13.23
C HIS A 81 -0.41 -6.98 -12.90
N ASP A 82 -0.89 -7.35 -11.71
CA ASP A 82 -1.10 -8.74 -11.30
C ASP A 82 -2.60 -9.07 -11.31
N ALA A 83 -2.99 -9.92 -12.26
CA ALA A 83 -4.37 -10.37 -12.42
C ALA A 83 -4.86 -11.20 -11.24
N GLN A 84 -3.98 -11.96 -10.59
CA GLN A 84 -4.32 -12.74 -9.41
C GLN A 84 -4.59 -11.81 -8.23
N ALA A 85 -3.70 -10.84 -7.96
CA ALA A 85 -3.91 -9.86 -6.89
C ALA A 85 -5.21 -9.05 -7.11
N ARG A 86 -5.52 -8.70 -8.36
CA ARG A 86 -6.77 -8.03 -8.71
C ARG A 86 -7.99 -8.90 -8.42
N SER A 87 -7.93 -10.18 -8.78
CA SER A 87 -9.00 -11.14 -8.53
C SER A 87 -9.22 -11.37 -7.03
N GLU A 88 -8.15 -11.57 -6.27
CA GLU A 88 -8.20 -11.71 -4.80
C GLU A 88 -8.88 -10.50 -4.15
N LEU A 89 -8.51 -9.28 -4.57
CA LEU A 89 -9.09 -8.04 -4.09
C LEU A 89 -10.59 -7.93 -4.43
N GLN A 90 -10.98 -8.35 -5.65
CA GLN A 90 -12.37 -8.33 -6.08
C GLN A 90 -13.23 -9.34 -5.33
N VAL A 91 -12.75 -10.58 -5.18
CA VAL A 91 -13.49 -11.69 -4.58
C VAL A 91 -13.54 -11.55 -3.06
N GLY A 92 -12.40 -11.30 -2.42
CA GLY A 92 -12.33 -11.19 -0.97
C GLY A 92 -12.79 -9.83 -0.45
N GLY A 93 -12.30 -8.75 -1.07
CA GLY A 93 -12.61 -7.39 -0.67
C GLY A 93 -13.89 -6.81 -1.27
N GLY A 94 -14.54 -7.50 -2.22
CA GLY A 94 -15.78 -7.10 -2.88
C GLY A 94 -15.64 -6.02 -3.96
N LYS A 95 -14.52 -5.31 -4.04
CA LYS A 95 -14.28 -4.24 -5.02
C LYS A 95 -12.80 -4.05 -5.33
N VAL A 96 -12.48 -3.71 -6.58
CA VAL A 96 -11.11 -3.36 -6.99
C VAL A 96 -10.82 -1.89 -6.66
N GLN A 97 -10.65 -1.59 -5.37
CA GLN A 97 -10.30 -0.27 -4.85
C GLN A 97 -8.97 -0.34 -4.09
N VAL A 98 -8.10 0.65 -4.28
CA VAL A 98 -6.79 0.75 -3.59
C VAL A 98 -6.62 2.14 -2.97
N PRO A 99 -5.83 2.30 -1.90
CA PRO A 99 -5.16 1.25 -1.13
C PRO A 99 -6.15 0.40 -0.34
N CYS A 100 -5.87 -0.90 -0.23
CA CYS A 100 -6.65 -1.83 0.59
C CYS A 100 -5.70 -2.74 1.36
N LEU A 101 -5.92 -2.90 2.67
CA LEU A 101 -5.16 -3.82 3.50
C LEU A 101 -6.03 -5.01 3.85
N ARG A 102 -5.50 -6.19 3.56
CA ARG A 102 -6.04 -7.44 4.06
C ARG A 102 -5.29 -7.86 5.31
N ILE A 103 -6.02 -8.15 6.36
CA ILE A 103 -5.52 -8.70 7.62
C ILE A 103 -6.05 -10.12 7.71
N LYS A 104 -5.16 -11.11 7.63
CA LYS A 104 -5.56 -12.52 7.73
C LYS A 104 -5.77 -12.88 9.20
N GLY A 105 -7.00 -13.24 9.57
CA GLY A 105 -7.38 -13.74 10.88
C GLY A 105 -7.74 -15.22 10.88
N GLU A 106 -7.95 -15.81 12.06
CA GLU A 106 -8.37 -17.21 12.22
C GLU A 106 -9.84 -17.43 11.81
N GLU A 107 -10.70 -16.46 12.11
CA GLU A 107 -12.14 -16.50 11.81
C GLU A 107 -12.48 -15.95 10.41
N GLY A 108 -11.50 -15.36 9.72
CA GLY A 108 -11.67 -14.77 8.39
C GLY A 108 -10.70 -13.63 8.09
N ASP A 109 -10.65 -13.25 6.81
CA ASP A 109 -9.86 -12.10 6.36
C ASP A 109 -10.66 -10.80 6.57
N VAL A 110 -10.04 -9.81 7.22
CA VAL A 110 -10.58 -8.45 7.33
C VAL A 110 -9.99 -7.58 6.23
N TRP A 111 -10.84 -6.82 5.54
CA TRP A 111 -10.43 -5.94 4.44
C TRP A 111 -10.70 -4.47 4.80
N LEU A 112 -9.63 -3.71 4.95
CA LEU A 112 -9.70 -2.29 5.28
C LEU A 112 -9.41 -1.44 4.04
N TYR A 113 -10.31 -0.49 3.77
CA TYR A 113 -10.22 0.47 2.68
C TYR A 113 -10.01 1.89 3.23
N GLU A 114 -9.82 2.84 2.31
CA GLU A 114 -9.57 4.25 2.57
C GLU A 114 -8.20 4.52 3.20
N SER A 115 -7.37 5.32 2.53
CA SER A 115 -5.96 5.51 2.94
C SER A 115 -5.80 6.08 4.34
N ASP A 116 -6.72 6.93 4.77
CA ASP A 116 -6.64 7.61 6.07
C ASP A 116 -7.09 6.70 7.21
N ALA A 117 -8.14 5.89 7.01
CA ALA A 117 -8.54 4.85 7.95
C ALA A 117 -7.45 3.80 8.11
N LEU A 118 -6.80 3.44 7.00
CA LEU A 118 -5.63 2.58 6.99
C LEU A 118 -4.48 3.11 7.84
N ILE A 119 -4.11 4.37 7.61
CA ILE A 119 -3.03 5.03 8.34
C ILE A 119 -3.35 5.10 9.84
N ALA A 120 -4.58 5.46 10.19
CA ALA A 120 -5.03 5.52 11.58
C ALA A 120 -4.96 4.14 12.25
N HIS A 121 -5.40 3.08 11.57
CA HIS A 121 -5.30 1.71 12.09
C HIS A 121 -3.84 1.30 12.32
N LEU A 122 -2.95 1.59 11.38
CA LEU A 122 -1.52 1.28 11.50
C LEU A 122 -0.84 2.07 12.61
N ASP A 123 -1.22 3.34 12.83
CA ASP A 123 -0.71 4.15 13.94
C ASP A 123 -1.17 3.58 15.28
N THR A 124 -2.44 3.19 15.43
CA THR A 124 -2.95 2.54 16.65
C THR A 124 -2.28 1.20 16.91
N LEU A 125 -1.96 0.44 15.87
CA LEU A 125 -1.30 -0.87 16.01
C LEU A 125 0.17 -0.74 16.42
N ALA A 126 0.82 0.36 16.06
CA ALA A 126 2.27 0.53 16.19
C ALA A 126 2.71 1.49 17.31
N GLY A 127 1.73 2.15 17.97
CA GLY A 127 1.90 3.02 19.14
C GLY A 127 1.73 2.26 20.44
#